data_AF-A0A957TFY7-F1
#
_entry.id   AF-A0A957TFY7-F1
#
_cell.length_a   1.000
_cell.length_b   1.000
_cell.length_c   1.000
_cell.angle_alpha   90.00
_cell.angle_beta   90.00
_cell.angle_gamma   90.00
#
_symmetry.space_group_name_H-M   'P 1'
#
loop_
_entity.id
_entity.type
_entity.pdbx_description
1 polymer ?
#
loop_
_entity_poly.entity_id
_entity_poly.type
_entity_poly.pdbx_seq_one_letter_code
_entity_poly.pdbx_strand_id
1 'polypeptide(L)'
;MKSIYLATYLALKEVFRNKGRFFLVALVIALITLLVLFIAALGEGLGNGNRQYIANLDAQLVVFLEKSDYIISSSRLETNTARSIRRVDGVADAGAIYTSSTEIVSLDEPLKVSMLGAEPGRPGMPPILQGREFRTGEARETVIDRNVALRTNIRVGDTIKIRSTQGTKDEFFELEVVGLVDGQSYFFQPTIFVPAATWE
;
A
#
# COMPACT_ATOMS: atom_id res chain seq x y z
N MET A 1 -29.64 -32.83 33.36
CA MET A 1 -28.66 -33.51 32.47
C MET A 1 -29.29 -34.53 31.51
N LYS A 2 -30.07 -35.53 31.95
CA LYS A 2 -30.65 -36.57 31.05
C LYS A 2 -31.60 -36.05 29.95
N SER A 3 -32.38 -34.99 30.23
CA SER A 3 -33.33 -34.42 29.27
C SER A 3 -32.64 -33.74 28.07
N ILE A 4 -31.56 -32.99 28.31
CA ILE A 4 -30.76 -32.34 27.25
C ILE A 4 -30.13 -33.40 26.34
N TYR A 5 -29.55 -34.44 26.95
CA TYR A 5 -28.96 -35.55 26.18
C TYR A 5 -29.97 -36.23 25.26
N LEU A 6 -31.18 -36.52 25.77
CA LEU A 6 -32.24 -37.13 24.97
C LEU A 6 -32.71 -36.21 23.84
N ALA A 7 -32.89 -34.91 24.13
CA ALA A 7 -33.28 -33.93 23.12
C ALA A 7 -32.24 -33.80 22.00
N THR A 8 -30.95 -33.72 22.33
CA THR A 8 -29.86 -33.65 21.36
C THR A 8 -29.76 -34.94 20.53
N TYR A 9 -29.93 -36.12 21.15
CA TYR A 9 -29.93 -37.41 20.44
C TYR A 9 -31.05 -37.51 19.41
N LEU A 10 -32.29 -37.16 19.80
CA LEU A 10 -33.42 -37.14 18.87
C LEU A 10 -33.22 -36.11 17.75
N ALA A 11 -32.72 -34.92 18.06
CA ALA A 11 -32.47 -33.87 17.07
C ALA A 11 -31.44 -34.30 16.02
N LEU A 12 -30.31 -34.88 16.43
CA LEU A 12 -29.29 -35.41 15.50
C LEU A 12 -29.88 -36.51 14.61
N LYS A 13 -30.64 -37.45 15.20
CA LYS A 13 -31.26 -38.54 14.43
C LYS A 13 -32.23 -38.01 13.37
N GLU A 14 -32.94 -36.92 13.66
CA GLU A 14 -33.83 -36.27 12.70
C GLU A 14 -33.08 -35.61 11.55
N VAL A 15 -31.95 -34.96 11.83
CA VAL A 15 -31.05 -34.38 10.81
C VAL A 15 -30.55 -35.46 9.86
N PHE A 16 -30.11 -36.61 10.40
CA PHE A 16 -29.67 -37.75 9.60
C PHE A 16 -30.80 -38.45 8.84
N ARG A 17 -32.05 -38.35 9.29
CA ARG A 17 -33.21 -38.90 8.57
C ARG A 17 -33.61 -38.02 7.39
N ASN A 18 -33.61 -36.70 7.58
CA ASN A 18 -34.03 -35.72 6.58
C ASN A 18 -32.84 -35.00 5.91
N LYS A 19 -31.82 -35.78 5.49
CA LYS A 19 -30.51 -35.26 5.03
C LYS A 19 -30.63 -34.16 3.97
N GLY A 20 -31.50 -34.31 2.97
CA GLY A 20 -31.66 -33.33 1.90
C GLY A 20 -32.15 -31.96 2.38
N ARG A 21 -33.20 -31.93 3.22
CA ARG A 21 -33.75 -30.67 3.74
C ARG A 21 -32.76 -29.94 4.65
N PHE A 22 -32.14 -30.67 5.58
CA PHE A 22 -31.14 -30.06 6.48
C PHE A 22 -29.86 -29.67 5.75
N PHE A 23 -29.44 -30.41 4.71
CA PHE A 23 -28.34 -30.02 3.85
C PHE A 23 -28.65 -28.70 3.11
N LEU A 24 -29.83 -28.55 2.52
CA LEU A 24 -30.23 -27.31 1.85
C LEU A 24 -30.23 -26.11 2.81
N VAL A 25 -30.76 -26.28 4.03
CA VAL A 25 -30.76 -25.21 5.04
C VAL A 25 -29.32 -24.86 5.47
N ALA A 26 -28.48 -25.86 5.77
CA ALA A 26 -27.09 -25.64 6.12
C ALA A 26 -26.30 -24.99 4.98
N LEU A 27 -26.55 -25.39 3.73
CA LEU A 27 -25.94 -24.82 2.54
C LEU A 27 -26.32 -23.35 2.37
N VAL A 28 -27.59 -22.98 2.55
CA VAL A 28 -28.02 -21.58 2.47
C VAL A 28 -27.31 -20.74 3.53
N ILE A 29 -27.22 -21.23 4.77
CA ILE A 29 -26.50 -20.54 5.84
C ILE A 29 -25.00 -20.41 5.49
N ALA A 30 -24.38 -21.48 4.97
CA ALA A 30 -22.99 -21.48 4.54
C ALA A 30 -22.74 -20.49 3.38
N LEU A 31 -23.65 -20.42 2.41
CA LEU A 31 -23.54 -19.50 1.28
C LEU A 31 -23.70 -18.04 1.71
N ILE A 32 -24.65 -17.75 2.61
CA ILE A 32 -24.83 -16.39 3.15
C ILE A 32 -23.60 -15.97 3.96
N THR A 33 -23.09 -16.85 4.82
CA THR A 33 -21.88 -16.55 5.62
C THR A 33 -20.64 -16.38 4.73
N LEU A 34 -20.46 -17.23 3.72
CA LEU A 34 -19.40 -17.07 2.73
C LEU A 34 -19.50 -15.74 2.00
N LEU A 35 -20.71 -15.36 1.55
CA LEU A 35 -20.93 -14.09 0.86
C LEU A 35 -20.59 -12.89 1.74
N VAL A 36 -21.02 -12.90 3.01
CA VAL A 36 -20.71 -11.84 3.97
C VAL A 36 -19.19 -11.71 4.18
N LEU A 37 -18.50 -12.84 4.42
CA LEU A 37 -17.04 -12.85 4.58
C LEU A 37 -16.33 -12.39 3.30
N PHE A 38 -16.82 -12.79 2.13
CA PHE A 38 -16.26 -12.39 0.85
C PHE A 38 -16.36 -10.89 0.62
N ILE A 39 -17.54 -10.29 0.86
CA ILE A 39 -17.73 -8.83 0.73
C ILE A 39 -16.85 -8.07 1.72
N ALA A 40 -16.75 -8.55 2.97
CA ALA A 40 -15.88 -7.93 3.97
C ALA A 40 -14.39 -7.99 3.57
N ALA A 41 -13.92 -9.16 3.13
CA ALA A 41 -12.54 -9.35 2.69
C ALA A 41 -12.21 -8.53 1.43
N LEU A 42 -13.15 -8.43 0.48
CA LEU A 42 -12.99 -7.60 -0.71
C LEU A 42 -12.90 -6.12 -0.34
N GLY A 43 -13.80 -5.65 0.53
CA GLY A 43 -13.81 -4.27 1.02
C GLY A 43 -12.50 -3.89 1.72
N GLU A 44 -12.02 -4.74 2.63
CA GLU A 44 -10.76 -4.50 3.34
C GLU A 44 -9.55 -4.61 2.40
N GLY A 45 -9.53 -5.60 1.50
CA GLY A 45 -8.44 -5.80 0.55
C GLY A 45 -8.29 -4.63 -0.42
N LEU A 46 -9.39 -4.15 -0.99
CA LEU A 46 -9.40 -2.96 -1.86
C LEU A 46 -9.07 -1.69 -1.07
N GLY A 47 -9.65 -1.54 0.13
CA GLY A 47 -9.37 -0.43 1.01
C GLY A 47 -7.88 -0.34 1.33
N ASN A 48 -7.27 -1.45 1.76
CA ASN A 48 -5.85 -1.53 2.05
C ASN A 48 -5.01 -1.28 0.79
N GLY A 49 -5.31 -1.90 -0.35
CA GLY A 49 -4.57 -1.67 -1.59
C GLY A 49 -4.54 -0.19 -2.05
N ASN A 50 -5.57 0.58 -1.72
CA ASN A 50 -5.63 2.00 -2.03
C ASN A 50 -4.81 2.87 -1.05
N ARG A 51 -4.83 2.54 0.25
CA ARG A 51 -4.36 3.42 1.34
C ARG A 51 -3.23 2.86 2.19
N GLN A 52 -2.68 1.68 1.89
CA GLN A 52 -1.71 0.99 2.75
C GLN A 52 -0.53 1.88 3.11
N TYR A 53 0.02 2.64 2.15
CA TYR A 53 1.06 3.63 2.43
C TYR A 53 0.64 4.65 3.49
N ILE A 54 -0.51 5.29 3.28
CA ILE A 54 -1.05 6.32 4.20
C ILE A 54 -1.37 5.75 5.58
N ALA A 55 -1.86 4.51 5.64
CA ALA A 55 -2.18 3.82 6.88
C ALA A 55 -0.93 3.44 7.69
N ASN A 56 0.20 3.21 7.02
CA ASN A 56 1.47 2.83 7.61
C ASN A 56 2.41 4.04 7.83
N LEU A 57 1.94 5.27 7.59
CA LEU A 57 2.73 6.47 7.83
C LEU A 57 3.13 6.57 9.30
N ASP A 58 4.39 6.88 9.53
CA ASP A 58 5.00 7.15 10.84
C ASP A 58 4.77 8.61 11.26
N ALA A 59 3.57 9.14 11.02
CA ALA A 59 3.21 10.52 11.32
C ALA A 59 1.84 10.59 12.04
N GLN A 60 1.71 11.51 13.01
CA GLN A 60 0.42 11.74 13.68
C GLN A 60 -0.53 12.63 12.87
N LEU A 61 0.01 13.45 11.97
CA LEU A 61 -0.74 14.46 11.21
C LEU A 61 -0.28 14.48 9.75
N VAL A 62 -1.22 14.73 8.85
CA VAL A 62 -0.95 14.98 7.43
C VAL A 62 -1.39 16.41 7.12
N VAL A 63 -0.47 17.19 6.55
CA VAL A 63 -0.73 18.60 6.20
C VAL A 63 -1.13 18.71 4.74
N PHE A 64 -2.22 19.41 4.50
CA PHE A 64 -2.78 19.63 3.17
C PHE A 64 -2.82 21.12 2.84
N LEU A 65 -2.76 21.45 1.56
CA LEU A 65 -3.08 22.79 1.08
C LEU A 65 -4.56 23.06 1.31
N GLU A 66 -4.92 24.21 1.86
CA GLU A 66 -6.30 24.55 2.26
C GLU A 66 -7.35 24.27 1.17
N LYS A 67 -7.05 24.65 -0.08
CA LYS A 67 -7.95 24.45 -1.24
C LYS A 67 -8.00 23.02 -1.79
N SER A 68 -7.30 22.06 -1.19
CA SER A 68 -7.21 20.68 -1.71
C SER A 68 -8.30 19.74 -1.19
N ASP A 69 -9.10 20.17 -0.20
CA ASP A 69 -10.17 19.36 0.41
C ASP A 69 -9.70 17.95 0.84
N TYR A 70 -8.49 17.88 1.43
CA TYR A 70 -7.83 16.63 1.84
C TYR A 70 -7.52 15.64 0.70
N ILE A 71 -7.57 16.08 -0.56
CA ILE A 71 -7.18 15.26 -1.71
C ILE A 71 -5.67 15.40 -1.91
N ILE A 72 -4.93 14.30 -1.68
CA ILE A 72 -3.46 14.24 -1.77
C ILE A 72 -2.98 14.71 -3.15
N SER A 73 -3.59 14.22 -4.24
CA SER A 73 -3.20 14.56 -5.61
C SER A 73 -3.49 16.03 -6.00
N SER A 74 -4.39 16.71 -5.27
CA SER A 74 -4.72 18.12 -5.47
C SER A 74 -3.95 19.05 -4.52
N SER A 75 -3.28 18.51 -3.51
CA SER A 75 -2.48 19.24 -2.55
C SER A 75 -1.07 19.46 -3.09
N ARG A 76 -0.73 20.72 -3.39
CA ARG A 76 0.62 21.13 -3.79
C ARG A 76 1.12 22.19 -2.83
N LEU A 77 2.03 21.79 -1.95
CA LEU A 77 2.70 22.67 -1.00
C LEU A 77 4.04 23.12 -1.57
N GLU A 78 4.55 24.27 -1.15
CA GLU A 78 5.91 24.69 -1.51
C GLU A 78 6.93 23.76 -0.85
N THR A 79 8.07 23.51 -1.52
CA THR A 79 9.18 22.70 -1.00
C THR A 79 9.62 23.11 0.41
N ASN A 80 9.57 24.41 0.71
CA ASN A 80 9.98 24.95 2.01
C ASN A 80 8.95 24.73 3.13
N THR A 81 7.74 24.28 2.81
CA THR A 81 6.64 24.15 3.78
C THR A 81 6.99 23.13 4.85
N ALA A 82 7.57 21.98 4.49
CA ALA A 82 8.00 20.97 5.44
C ALA A 82 9.03 21.54 6.45
N ARG A 83 9.99 22.34 5.97
CA ARG A 83 10.96 23.04 6.84
C ARG A 83 10.30 24.06 7.77
N SER A 84 9.27 24.76 7.32
CA SER A 84 8.52 25.68 8.16
C SER A 84 7.69 24.96 9.22
N ILE A 85 7.05 23.84 8.87
CA ILE A 85 6.28 23.01 9.81
C ILE A 85 7.17 22.48 10.93
N ARG A 86 8.39 22.02 10.62
CA ARG A 86 9.38 21.57 11.62
C ARG A 86 9.76 22.64 12.65
N ARG A 87 9.54 23.93 12.37
CA ARG A 87 9.85 25.04 13.29
C ARG A 87 8.67 25.43 14.17
N VAL A 88 7.50 24.82 13.97
CA VAL A 88 6.34 25.04 14.82
C VAL A 88 6.56 24.34 16.16
N ASP A 89 6.29 25.05 17.25
CA ASP A 89 6.46 24.50 18.60
C ASP A 89 5.58 23.25 18.80
N GLY A 90 6.16 22.22 19.41
CA GLY A 90 5.53 20.90 19.57
C GLY A 90 5.63 19.95 18.38
N VAL A 91 6.17 20.36 17.22
CA VAL A 91 6.43 19.44 16.10
C VAL A 91 7.78 18.74 16.30
N ALA A 92 7.75 17.41 16.45
CA ALA A 92 8.97 16.62 16.59
C ALA A 92 9.75 16.53 15.27
N ASP A 93 9.07 16.22 14.17
CA ASP A 93 9.61 16.25 12.81
C ASP A 93 8.47 16.33 11.78
N ALA A 94 8.79 16.62 10.53
CA ALA A 94 7.89 16.53 9.38
C ALA A 94 8.68 16.07 8.15
N GLY A 95 8.07 15.36 7.21
CA GLY A 95 8.68 15.00 5.93
C GLY A 95 7.76 15.36 4.78
N ALA A 96 8.36 15.74 3.65
CA ALA A 96 7.60 15.95 2.42
C ALA A 96 7.25 14.59 1.80
N ILE A 97 6.01 14.47 1.30
CA ILE A 97 5.51 13.30 0.58
C ILE A 97 5.09 13.75 -0.80
N TYR A 98 5.61 13.07 -1.82
CA TYR A 98 5.23 13.29 -3.21
C TYR A 98 4.63 12.01 -3.77
N THR A 99 3.59 12.12 -4.60
CA THR A 99 2.89 10.95 -5.15
C THR A 99 2.65 11.10 -6.65
N SER A 100 2.95 10.05 -7.42
CA SER A 100 2.68 9.97 -8.86
C SER A 100 2.63 8.51 -9.27
N SER A 101 2.27 8.26 -10.52
CA SER A 101 2.25 6.93 -11.11
C SER A 101 3.27 6.86 -12.24
N THR A 102 4.01 5.75 -12.29
CA THR A 102 5.00 5.45 -13.32
C THR A 102 4.95 3.96 -13.66
N GLU A 103 5.80 3.53 -14.59
CA GLU A 103 5.90 2.14 -15.01
C GLU A 103 7.36 1.71 -15.03
N ILE A 104 7.65 0.54 -14.46
CA ILE A 104 8.93 -0.14 -14.63
C ILE A 104 8.90 -0.85 -15.98
N VAL A 105 9.74 -0.42 -16.91
CA VAL A 105 9.78 -0.89 -18.31
C VAL A 105 11.01 -1.75 -18.61
N SER A 106 11.83 -2.04 -17.60
CA SER A 106 13.00 -2.94 -17.68
C SER A 106 12.64 -4.42 -17.58
N LEU A 107 11.35 -4.74 -17.55
CA LEU A 107 10.80 -6.08 -17.39
C LEU A 107 10.20 -6.57 -18.71
N ASP A 108 10.02 -7.88 -18.86
CA ASP A 108 9.33 -8.47 -20.01
C ASP A 108 7.91 -7.92 -20.17
N GLU A 109 7.20 -7.77 -19.05
CA GLU A 109 5.91 -7.09 -18.96
C GLU A 109 6.04 -5.82 -18.08
N PRO A 110 5.74 -4.63 -18.60
CA PRO A 110 5.82 -3.40 -17.81
C PRO A 110 4.94 -3.44 -16.56
N LEU A 111 5.52 -3.07 -15.43
CA LEU A 111 4.79 -3.01 -14.16
C LEU A 111 4.44 -1.57 -13.81
N LYS A 112 3.13 -1.27 -13.70
CA LYS A 112 2.64 -0.02 -13.11
C LYS A 112 2.96 0.04 -11.61
N VAL A 113 3.60 1.13 -11.21
CA VAL A 113 3.98 1.39 -9.82
C VAL A 113 3.61 2.81 -9.42
N SER A 114 3.27 2.99 -8.15
CA SER A 114 3.16 4.32 -7.56
C SER A 114 4.55 4.78 -7.12
N MET A 115 4.99 5.91 -7.66
CA MET A 115 6.26 6.52 -7.30
C MET A 115 6.03 7.50 -6.17
N LEU A 116 6.66 7.24 -5.03
CA LEU A 116 6.57 8.03 -3.82
C LEU A 116 7.89 8.77 -3.60
N GLY A 117 7.84 10.09 -3.48
CA GLY A 117 8.98 10.89 -3.07
C GLY A 117 8.98 11.06 -1.55
N ALA A 118 10.08 10.73 -0.89
CA ALA A 118 10.23 10.91 0.55
C ALA A 118 11.66 11.34 0.92
N GLU A 119 11.83 11.89 2.12
CA GLU A 119 13.14 12.21 2.69
C GLU A 119 13.63 11.03 3.56
N PRO A 120 14.89 10.57 3.41
CA PRO A 120 15.44 9.51 4.26
C PRO A 120 15.43 9.89 5.74
N GLY A 121 15.09 8.94 6.61
CA GLY A 121 15.02 9.15 8.06
C GLY A 121 14.00 10.19 8.54
N ARG A 122 13.06 10.60 7.69
CA ARG A 122 11.97 11.55 8.03
C ARG A 122 10.61 10.87 7.94
N PRO A 123 9.57 11.44 8.60
CA PRO A 123 8.21 10.95 8.47
C PRO A 123 7.78 10.86 7.00
N GLY A 124 7.18 9.73 6.62
CA GLY A 124 6.81 9.43 5.23
C GLY A 124 7.72 8.42 4.54
N MET A 125 8.91 8.14 5.10
CA MET A 125 9.79 7.06 4.63
C MET A 125 9.69 5.84 5.56
N PRO A 126 9.16 4.70 5.08
CA PRO A 126 9.06 3.49 5.88
C PRO A 126 10.44 2.91 6.26
N PRO A 127 10.53 2.14 7.37
CA PRO A 127 11.78 1.51 7.76
C PRO A 127 12.24 0.49 6.72
N ILE A 128 13.53 0.54 6.38
CA ILE A 128 14.17 -0.39 5.45
C ILE A 128 14.23 -1.80 6.06
N LEU A 129 13.72 -2.80 5.34
CA LEU A 129 13.82 -4.21 5.71
C LEU A 129 15.13 -4.84 5.24
N GLN A 130 15.62 -4.44 4.07
CA GLN A 130 16.85 -4.97 3.48
C GLN A 130 17.58 -3.87 2.68
N GLY A 131 18.91 -3.89 2.69
CA GLY A 131 19.73 -2.90 1.98
C GLY A 131 19.94 -1.65 2.82
N ARG A 132 19.77 -0.48 2.20
CA ARG A 132 19.97 0.83 2.81
C ARG A 132 18.95 1.85 2.29
N GLU A 133 18.89 3.00 2.96
CA GLU A 133 18.20 4.17 2.41
C GLU A 133 18.93 4.72 1.18
N PHE A 134 18.18 5.41 0.31
CA PHE A 134 18.78 6.17 -0.78
C PHE A 134 19.54 7.38 -0.25
N ARG A 135 20.59 7.75 -0.97
CA ARG A 135 21.36 8.95 -0.67
C ARG A 135 20.50 10.19 -0.93
N THR A 136 20.73 11.24 -0.13
CA THR A 136 20.08 12.53 -0.33
C THR A 136 20.56 13.21 -1.61
N GLY A 137 19.71 14.09 -2.18
CA GLY A 137 20.01 14.82 -3.41
C GLY A 137 19.48 14.11 -4.66
N GLU A 138 20.04 14.43 -5.83
CA GLU A 138 19.65 13.86 -7.13
C GLU A 138 20.20 12.43 -7.36
N ALA A 139 20.21 11.61 -6.30
CA ALA A 139 20.68 10.24 -6.41
C ALA A 139 19.71 9.45 -7.30
N ARG A 140 20.26 8.74 -8.31
CA ARG A 140 19.53 7.79 -9.14
C ARG A 140 19.34 6.45 -8.43
N GLU A 141 18.82 6.52 -7.23
CA GLU A 141 18.61 5.39 -6.33
C GLU A 141 17.12 5.28 -6.01
N THR A 142 16.65 4.06 -5.80
CA THR A 142 15.27 3.78 -5.41
C THR A 142 15.21 2.68 -4.36
N VAL A 143 14.19 2.76 -3.52
CA VAL A 143 13.83 1.71 -2.56
C VAL A 143 12.50 1.12 -3.01
N ILE A 144 12.44 -0.18 -3.21
CA ILE A 144 11.23 -0.84 -3.70
C ILE A 144 10.40 -1.41 -2.54
N ASP A 145 9.09 -1.50 -2.69
CA ASP A 145 8.29 -2.27 -1.75
C ASP A 145 8.39 -3.79 -2.01
N ARG A 146 8.00 -4.58 -1.00
CA ARG A 146 7.97 -6.04 -1.11
C ARG A 146 7.10 -6.53 -2.27
N ASN A 147 6.02 -5.85 -2.60
CA ASN A 147 5.10 -6.28 -3.66
C ASN A 147 5.72 -6.11 -5.05
N VAL A 148 6.57 -5.11 -5.27
CA VAL A 148 7.40 -5.00 -6.49
C VAL A 148 8.30 -6.23 -6.57
N ALA A 149 9.09 -6.50 -5.53
CA ALA A 149 10.03 -7.62 -5.52
C ALA A 149 9.33 -8.98 -5.77
N LEU A 150 8.18 -9.22 -5.15
CA LEU A 150 7.40 -10.47 -5.34
C LEU A 150 6.83 -10.63 -6.74
N ARG A 151 6.50 -9.53 -7.44
CA ARG A 151 5.88 -9.57 -8.77
C ARG A 151 6.89 -9.61 -9.90
N THR A 152 8.11 -9.15 -9.68
CA THR A 152 9.10 -8.93 -10.75
C THR A 152 10.42 -9.67 -10.51
N ASN A 153 10.62 -10.22 -9.31
CA ASN A 153 11.89 -10.80 -8.85
C ASN A 153 13.08 -9.80 -8.88
N ILE A 154 12.80 -8.48 -8.95
CA ILE A 154 13.80 -7.42 -8.77
C ILE A 154 14.35 -7.49 -7.34
N ARG A 155 15.66 -7.34 -7.19
CA ARG A 155 16.40 -7.42 -5.92
C ARG A 155 17.15 -6.14 -5.64
N VAL A 156 17.56 -5.98 -4.38
CA VAL A 156 18.52 -4.95 -3.99
C VAL A 156 19.84 -5.19 -4.72
N GLY A 157 20.35 -4.16 -5.39
CA GLY A 157 21.53 -4.17 -6.26
C GLY A 157 21.20 -4.16 -7.76
N ASP A 158 19.94 -4.37 -8.15
CA ASP A 158 19.54 -4.33 -9.56
C ASP A 158 19.32 -2.88 -10.03
N THR A 159 19.46 -2.65 -11.34
CA THR A 159 19.09 -1.38 -11.97
C THR A 159 17.75 -1.55 -12.69
N ILE A 160 16.80 -0.69 -12.37
CA ILE A 160 15.50 -0.65 -13.03
C ILE A 160 15.39 0.59 -13.93
N LYS A 161 14.68 0.44 -15.03
CA LYS A 161 14.29 1.55 -15.90
C LYS A 161 12.82 1.88 -15.68
N ILE A 162 12.52 3.13 -15.34
CA ILE A 162 11.17 3.65 -15.22
C ILE A 162 10.83 4.58 -16.38
N ARG A 163 9.54 4.66 -16.72
CA ARG A 163 8.99 5.60 -17.71
C ARG A 163 8.04 6.57 -17.02
N SER A 164 8.38 7.86 -17.05
CA SER A 164 7.54 8.94 -16.56
C SER A 164 7.04 9.77 -17.74
N THR A 165 5.73 9.94 -17.86
CA THR A 165 5.14 10.79 -18.89
C THR A 165 5.01 12.21 -18.36
N GLN A 166 5.83 13.12 -18.89
CA GLN A 166 5.83 14.54 -18.52
C GLN A 166 5.19 15.35 -19.65
N GLY A 167 3.98 15.86 -19.41
CA GLY A 167 3.20 16.55 -20.43
C GLY A 167 2.83 15.62 -21.58
N THR A 168 3.47 15.78 -22.74
CA THR A 168 3.25 14.94 -23.94
C THR A 168 4.44 14.04 -24.29
N LYS A 169 5.49 14.02 -23.47
CA LYS A 169 6.72 13.27 -23.74
C LYS A 169 6.95 12.21 -22.67
N ASP A 170 7.39 11.05 -23.13
CA ASP A 170 7.89 9.99 -22.25
C ASP A 170 9.37 10.24 -21.97
N GLU A 171 9.71 10.33 -20.69
CA GLU A 171 11.07 10.35 -20.19
C GLU A 171 11.40 9.05 -19.49
N PHE A 172 12.65 8.61 -19.63
CA PHE A 172 13.12 7.35 -19.08
C PHE A 172 14.24 7.60 -18.10
N PHE A 173 14.13 7.00 -16.91
CA PHE A 173 15.12 7.12 -15.85
C PHE A 173 15.61 5.74 -15.44
N GLU A 174 16.92 5.62 -15.24
CA GLU A 174 17.53 4.42 -14.67
C GLU A 174 17.80 4.67 -13.18
N LEU A 175 17.35 3.75 -12.34
CA LEU A 175 17.44 3.83 -10.89
C LEU A 175 18.04 2.54 -10.34
N GLU A 176 19.05 2.66 -9.48
CA GLU A 176 19.61 1.54 -8.73
C GLU A 176 18.72 1.21 -7.54
N VAL A 177 18.33 -0.05 -7.37
CA VAL A 177 17.55 -0.51 -6.23
C VAL A 177 18.49 -0.71 -5.03
N VAL A 178 18.44 0.20 -4.07
CA VAL A 178 19.36 0.20 -2.93
C VAL A 178 18.76 -0.35 -1.64
N GLY A 179 17.43 -0.52 -1.60
CA GLY A 179 16.76 -1.07 -0.44
C GLY A 179 15.37 -1.61 -0.74
N LEU A 180 14.81 -2.30 0.26
CA LEU A 180 13.49 -2.89 0.23
C LEU A 180 12.73 -2.54 1.52
N VAL A 181 11.48 -2.12 1.39
CA VAL A 181 10.55 -1.88 2.51
C VAL A 181 9.42 -2.90 2.53
N ASP A 182 8.61 -2.91 3.59
CA ASP A 182 7.42 -3.76 3.64
C ASP A 182 6.35 -3.32 2.61
N GLY A 183 5.20 -3.99 2.54
CA GLY A 183 4.12 -3.63 1.62
C GLY A 183 3.61 -2.20 1.87
N GLN A 184 3.70 -1.34 0.86
CA GLN A 184 3.35 0.08 0.94
C GLN A 184 2.43 0.49 -0.22
N SER A 185 1.46 -0.36 -0.56
CA SER A 185 0.59 -0.11 -1.73
C SER A 185 -0.12 1.24 -1.66
N TYR A 186 -0.18 1.94 -2.78
CA TYR A 186 -0.89 3.21 -2.93
C TYR A 186 -1.63 3.20 -4.26
N PHE A 187 -2.89 3.64 -4.28
CA PHE A 187 -3.71 3.66 -5.50
C PHE A 187 -3.74 2.30 -6.23
N PHE A 188 -3.81 1.20 -5.47
CA PHE A 188 -3.83 -0.19 -5.98
C PHE A 188 -2.57 -0.61 -6.73
N GLN A 189 -1.49 0.16 -6.62
CA GLN A 189 -0.21 -0.13 -7.23
C GLN A 189 0.83 -0.43 -6.13
N PRO A 190 1.76 -1.37 -6.38
CA PRO A 190 2.94 -1.47 -5.56
C PRO A 190 3.80 -0.21 -5.75
N THR A 191 4.68 0.06 -4.81
CA THR A 191 5.36 1.34 -4.71
C THR A 191 6.86 1.24 -4.86
N ILE A 192 7.43 2.32 -5.39
CA ILE A 192 8.85 2.62 -5.35
C ILE A 192 9.04 3.97 -4.68
N PHE A 193 10.09 4.09 -3.89
CA PHE A 193 10.48 5.31 -3.21
C PHE A 193 11.69 5.91 -3.90
N VAL A 194 11.66 7.22 -4.10
CA VAL A 194 12.76 8.00 -4.68
C VAL A 194 13.09 9.19 -3.77
N PRO A 195 14.32 9.71 -3.82
CA PRO A 195 14.64 10.95 -3.12
C PRO A 195 13.69 12.07 -3.52
N ALA A 196 13.18 12.81 -2.52
CA ALA A 196 12.37 14.01 -2.75
C ALA A 196 13.05 15.01 -3.72
N ALA A 197 14.38 15.10 -3.71
CA ALA A 197 15.12 15.98 -4.62
C ALA A 197 15.13 15.48 -6.08
N THR A 198 14.98 14.18 -6.34
CA THR A 198 14.83 13.63 -7.70
C THR A 198 13.43 13.94 -8.28
N TRP A 199 12.51 14.37 -7.43
CA TRP A 199 11.15 14.78 -7.82
C TRP A 199 11.06 16.22 -8.30
N GLU A 200 11.96 17.09 -7.82
CA GLU A 200 12.00 18.53 -8.11
C GLU A 200 12.71 18.81 -9.43
#